data_AF-A0A5C1ADL1-F1
#
_entry.id   AF-A0A5C1ADL1-F1
#
_cell.length_a   1.000
_cell.length_b   1.000
_cell.length_c   1.000
_cell.angle_alpha   90.00
_cell.angle_beta   90.00
_cell.angle_gamma   90.00
#
_symmetry.space_group_name_H-M   'P 1'
#
loop_
_entity.id
_entity.type
_entity.pdbx_description
1 polymer ?
#
loop_
_entity_poly.entity_id
_entity_poly.type
_entity_poly.pdbx_seq_one_letter_code
_entity_poly.pdbx_strand_id
1 'polypeptide(L)'
;MNFFSGELAAGFGLLTIVGAGLPTVLMIVALVYVALRVRDARSDTPDPDLGLKTVYWMLYTFGVLTFHVGLTVLAVHVVQGGSADSPPLPPVRPQFPLNIGQPPPPPATEWSAVSRTGWAFITAGVVVAGAFYLTGTRGTRNREWPTVQRVFTGGRIALAGTVSILAFLALIVIVFQKDEASSGVYETCLGILAVWLPSLAIHIFLFRWGGTPPYHVPAEVPTPRRPTVMPEELPEIQPAANEPEQPRPRRRSDDETDDFRRFDDEDEQPRRRRPRDED
;
A
#
# COMPACT_ATOMS: atom_id res chain seq x y z
N MET A 1 -26.17 4.13 -37.72
CA MET A 1 -26.65 4.04 -36.33
C MET A 1 -25.67 3.20 -35.48
N ASN A 2 -24.41 3.63 -35.32
CA ASN A 2 -23.38 2.88 -34.55
C ASN A 2 -22.85 3.64 -33.32
N PHE A 3 -23.43 4.80 -32.97
CA PHE A 3 -22.94 5.60 -31.84
C PHE A 3 -23.31 5.01 -30.47
N PHE A 4 -24.38 4.22 -30.37
CA PHE A 4 -24.83 3.64 -29.10
C PHE A 4 -24.01 2.43 -28.62
N SER A 5 -23.26 1.74 -29.48
CA SER A 5 -22.51 0.54 -29.08
C SER A 5 -21.23 0.87 -28.33
N GLY A 6 -20.58 1.99 -28.64
CA GLY A 6 -19.31 2.39 -28.01
C GLY A 6 -19.45 2.82 -26.55
N GLU A 7 -20.43 3.67 -26.26
CA GLU A 7 -20.67 4.17 -24.89
C GLU A 7 -21.15 3.07 -23.95
N LEU A 8 -22.00 2.16 -24.44
CA LEU A 8 -22.47 1.01 -23.66
C LEU A 8 -21.34 0.01 -23.40
N ALA A 9 -20.46 -0.24 -24.38
CA ALA A 9 -19.29 -1.10 -24.19
C ALA A 9 -18.30 -0.49 -23.19
N ALA A 10 -18.05 0.82 -23.28
CA ALA A 10 -17.20 1.55 -22.33
C ALA A 10 -17.79 1.54 -20.91
N GLY A 11 -19.10 1.80 -20.78
CA GLY A 11 -19.82 1.74 -19.51
C GLY A 11 -19.81 0.35 -18.88
N PHE A 12 -20.03 -0.70 -19.69
CA PHE A 12 -19.97 -2.09 -19.22
C PHE A 12 -18.55 -2.52 -18.84
N GLY A 13 -17.54 -2.09 -19.59
CA GLY A 13 -16.12 -2.30 -19.26
C GLY A 13 -15.76 -1.65 -17.93
N LEU A 14 -16.13 -0.38 -17.73
CA LEU A 14 -15.92 0.33 -16.47
C LEU A 14 -16.65 -0.36 -15.31
N LEU A 15 -17.92 -0.72 -15.50
CA LEU A 15 -18.70 -1.44 -14.50
C LEU A 15 -18.07 -2.79 -14.14
N THR A 16 -17.51 -3.50 -15.11
CA THR A 16 -16.85 -4.80 -14.87
C THR A 16 -15.55 -4.60 -14.09
N ILE A 17 -14.73 -3.62 -14.47
CA ILE A 17 -13.47 -3.31 -13.78
C ILE A 17 -13.75 -2.86 -12.35
N VAL A 18 -14.72 -1.97 -12.14
CA VAL A 18 -15.08 -1.48 -10.81
C VAL A 18 -15.77 -2.59 -9.99
N GLY A 19 -16.76 -3.26 -10.59
CA GLY A 19 -17.59 -4.27 -9.93
C GLY A 19 -16.85 -5.55 -9.56
N ALA A 20 -15.92 -6.02 -10.40
CA ALA A 20 -15.11 -7.21 -10.10
C ALA A 20 -13.76 -6.85 -9.45
N GLY A 21 -13.15 -5.75 -9.87
CA GLY A 21 -11.84 -5.31 -9.37
C GLY A 21 -11.91 -4.83 -7.93
N LEU A 22 -12.88 -3.99 -7.57
CA LEU A 22 -12.96 -3.42 -6.22
C LEU A 22 -13.11 -4.50 -5.13
N PRO A 23 -14.04 -5.48 -5.23
CA PRO A 23 -14.15 -6.54 -4.24
C PRO A 23 -12.89 -7.40 -4.14
N THR A 24 -12.23 -7.67 -5.27
CA THR A 24 -10.98 -8.44 -5.30
C THR A 24 -9.86 -7.70 -4.55
N VAL A 25 -9.71 -6.40 -4.80
CA VAL A 25 -8.75 -5.54 -4.10
C VAL A 25 -9.07 -5.49 -2.60
N LEU A 26 -10.33 -5.30 -2.22
CA LEU A 26 -10.76 -5.29 -0.83
C LEU A 26 -10.49 -6.64 -0.13
N MET A 27 -10.72 -7.76 -0.81
CA MET A 27 -10.43 -9.10 -0.30
C MET A 27 -8.93 -9.30 -0.07
N ILE A 28 -8.07 -8.90 -1.02
CA ILE A 28 -6.61 -8.98 -0.86
C ILE A 28 -6.17 -8.14 0.34
N VAL A 29 -6.69 -6.92 0.47
CA VAL A 29 -6.40 -6.03 1.62
C VAL A 29 -6.86 -6.68 2.93
N ALA A 30 -8.07 -7.26 2.96
CA ALA A 30 -8.59 -7.93 4.14
C ALA A 30 -7.71 -9.12 4.55
N LEU A 31 -7.26 -9.95 3.59
CA LEU A 31 -6.34 -11.06 3.86
C LEU A 31 -5.00 -10.57 4.42
N VAL A 32 -4.44 -9.51 3.85
CA VAL A 32 -3.20 -8.90 4.36
C VAL A 32 -3.38 -8.38 5.79
N TYR A 33 -4.50 -7.70 6.07
CA TYR A 33 -4.82 -7.20 7.40
C TYR A 33 -4.99 -8.35 8.42
N VAL A 34 -5.73 -9.41 8.06
CA VAL A 34 -5.90 -10.58 8.92
C VAL A 34 -4.56 -11.25 9.20
N ALA A 35 -3.71 -11.43 8.19
CA ALA A 35 -2.37 -12.00 8.37
C ALA A 35 -1.50 -11.14 9.31
N LEU A 36 -1.55 -9.82 9.15
CA LEU A 36 -0.88 -8.88 10.05
C LEU A 36 -1.43 -8.99 11.48
N ARG A 37 -2.75 -9.06 11.64
CA ARG A 37 -3.40 -9.14 12.95
C ARG A 37 -3.14 -10.45 13.68
N VAL A 38 -3.16 -11.58 12.97
CA VAL A 38 -2.83 -12.90 13.54
C VAL A 38 -1.36 -12.93 14.01
N ARG A 39 -0.46 -12.28 13.28
CA ARG A 39 0.94 -12.14 13.68
C ARG A 39 1.10 -11.23 14.90
N ASP A 40 0.42 -10.09 14.90
CA ASP A 40 0.44 -9.10 15.98
C ASP A 40 -0.12 -9.68 17.31
N ALA A 41 -1.19 -10.47 17.23
CA ALA A 41 -1.78 -11.17 18.37
C ALA A 41 -0.87 -12.21 19.04
N ARG A 42 0.23 -12.61 18.37
CA ARG A 42 1.25 -13.51 18.93
C ARG A 42 2.46 -12.77 19.50
N SER A 43 2.49 -11.45 19.42
CA SER A 43 3.57 -10.64 19.98
C SER A 43 3.28 -10.28 21.43
N ASP A 44 4.32 -10.20 22.27
CA ASP A 44 4.19 -9.85 23.69
C ASP A 44 3.71 -8.40 23.89
N THR A 45 3.86 -7.57 22.85
CA THR A 45 3.51 -6.15 22.85
C THR A 45 2.75 -5.82 21.56
N PRO A 46 1.42 -6.06 21.53
CA PRO A 46 0.60 -5.78 20.35
C PRO A 46 0.64 -4.30 19.95
N ASP A 47 0.70 -4.02 18.66
CA ASP A 47 0.71 -2.66 18.12
C ASP A 47 -0.72 -2.05 18.16
N PRO A 48 -1.00 -1.05 19.02
CA PRO A 48 -2.34 -0.46 19.12
C PRO A 48 -2.74 0.28 17.84
N ASP A 49 -1.77 0.72 17.05
CA ASP A 49 -1.99 1.51 15.83
C ASP A 49 -2.00 0.64 14.55
N LEU A 50 -2.00 -0.69 14.67
CA LEU A 50 -1.85 -1.60 13.52
C LEU A 50 -2.88 -1.31 12.41
N GLY A 51 -4.15 -1.13 12.78
CA GLY A 51 -5.22 -0.82 11.84
C GLY A 51 -4.98 0.50 11.09
N LEU A 52 -4.66 1.56 11.83
CA LEU A 52 -4.41 2.88 11.25
C LEU A 52 -3.17 2.90 10.34
N LYS A 53 -2.08 2.24 10.76
CA LYS A 53 -0.88 2.04 9.94
C LYS A 53 -1.23 1.30 8.65
N THR A 54 -2.04 0.26 8.73
CA THR A 54 -2.46 -0.53 7.56
C THR A 54 -3.19 0.36 6.56
N VAL A 55 -4.13 1.19 7.02
CA VAL A 55 -4.86 2.13 6.16
C VAL A 55 -3.92 3.15 5.50
N TYR A 56 -3.01 3.76 6.25
CA TYR A 56 -2.06 4.73 5.70
C TYR A 56 -1.11 4.10 4.67
N TRP A 57 -0.52 2.94 4.98
CA TRP A 57 0.36 2.26 4.04
C TRP A 57 -0.36 1.71 2.81
N MET A 58 -1.64 1.33 2.94
CA MET A 58 -2.50 0.97 1.83
C MET A 58 -2.75 2.18 0.92
N LEU A 59 -3.17 3.32 1.46
CA LEU A 59 -3.44 4.53 0.69
C LEU A 59 -2.18 5.10 0.04
N TYR A 60 -1.05 5.02 0.75
CA TYR A 60 0.26 5.30 0.17
C TYR A 60 0.56 4.38 -1.02
N THR A 61 0.31 3.07 -0.88
CA THR A 61 0.50 2.11 -1.96
C THR A 61 -0.39 2.45 -3.16
N PHE A 62 -1.66 2.80 -2.95
CA PHE A 62 -2.54 3.25 -4.02
C PHE A 62 -1.98 4.50 -4.72
N GLY A 63 -1.54 5.52 -3.99
CA GLY A 63 -0.92 6.70 -4.58
C GLY A 63 0.31 6.36 -5.45
N VAL A 64 1.16 5.45 -4.97
CA VAL A 64 2.31 4.95 -5.75
C VAL A 64 1.82 4.24 -7.03
N LEU A 65 0.81 3.39 -6.95
CA LEU A 65 0.28 2.70 -8.14
C LEU A 65 -0.35 3.68 -9.14
N THR A 66 -1.11 4.66 -8.68
CA THR A 66 -1.68 5.73 -9.52
C THR A 66 -0.56 6.50 -10.25
N PHE A 67 0.53 6.82 -9.56
CA PHE A 67 1.71 7.41 -10.18
C PHE A 67 2.33 6.53 -11.28
N HIS A 68 2.45 5.21 -11.04
CA HIS A 68 2.99 4.27 -12.03
C HIS A 68 2.09 4.11 -13.25
N VAL A 69 0.77 4.13 -13.06
CA VAL A 69 -0.20 4.14 -14.16
C VAL A 69 0.01 5.36 -15.03
N GLY A 70 0.12 6.55 -14.43
CA GLY A 70 0.39 7.79 -15.17
C GLY A 70 1.72 7.75 -15.93
N LEU A 71 2.80 7.27 -15.30
CA LEU A 71 4.08 7.07 -15.98
C LEU A 71 3.99 6.08 -17.15
N THR A 72 3.25 4.98 -16.97
CA THR A 72 3.06 3.96 -18.01
C THR A 72 2.32 4.55 -19.21
N VAL A 73 1.26 5.33 -18.98
CA VAL A 73 0.53 6.03 -20.05
C VAL A 73 1.46 6.94 -20.85
N LEU A 74 2.30 7.73 -20.17
CA LEU A 74 3.26 8.61 -20.86
C LEU A 74 4.35 7.81 -21.59
N ALA A 75 4.89 6.75 -20.97
CA ALA A 75 5.91 5.92 -21.58
C ALA A 75 5.40 5.23 -22.86
N VAL A 76 4.19 4.65 -22.81
CA VAL A 76 3.56 4.03 -23.98
C VAL A 76 3.31 5.08 -25.07
N HIS A 77 2.80 6.27 -24.71
CA HIS A 77 2.61 7.36 -25.67
C HIS A 77 3.91 7.78 -26.37
N VAL A 78 5.01 7.86 -25.62
CA VAL A 78 6.34 8.19 -26.16
C VAL A 78 6.86 7.08 -27.07
N VAL A 79 6.75 5.81 -26.66
CA VAL A 79 7.24 4.67 -27.45
C VAL A 79 6.44 4.50 -28.74
N GLN A 80 5.13 4.78 -28.73
CA GLN A 80 4.28 4.82 -29.92
C GLN A 80 4.54 6.05 -30.82
N GLY A 81 5.53 6.88 -30.47
CA GLY A 81 6.00 8.01 -31.27
C GLY A 81 5.06 9.22 -31.27
N GLY A 82 4.11 9.32 -30.34
CA GLY A 82 3.11 10.39 -30.32
C GLY A 82 2.18 10.44 -31.55
N SER A 83 2.36 9.52 -32.50
CA SER A 83 1.73 9.53 -33.83
C SER A 83 0.26 9.14 -33.81
N ALA A 84 -0.23 8.53 -32.72
CA ALA A 84 -1.63 8.13 -32.61
C ALA A 84 -2.61 9.31 -32.71
N ASP A 85 -2.16 10.52 -32.36
CA ASP A 85 -2.99 11.74 -32.40
C ASP A 85 -2.74 12.59 -33.65
N SER A 86 -1.81 12.21 -34.53
CA SER A 86 -1.64 12.90 -35.81
C SER A 86 -2.74 12.42 -36.75
N PRO A 87 -3.71 13.27 -37.15
CA PRO A 87 -4.69 12.87 -38.15
C PRO A 87 -3.94 12.40 -39.40
N PRO A 88 -4.41 11.33 -40.07
CA PRO A 88 -3.78 10.87 -41.30
C PRO A 88 -3.65 12.06 -42.22
N LEU A 89 -2.42 12.39 -42.62
CA LEU A 89 -2.16 13.50 -43.52
C LEU A 89 -3.11 13.32 -44.71
N PRO A 90 -3.95 14.32 -45.05
CA PRO A 90 -4.84 14.19 -46.19
C PRO A 90 -3.98 13.84 -47.41
N PRO A 91 -4.47 12.98 -48.33
CA PRO A 91 -3.71 12.60 -49.50
C PRO A 91 -3.18 13.86 -50.16
N VAL A 92 -1.86 13.92 -50.39
CA VAL A 92 -1.18 15.05 -51.03
C VAL A 92 -1.77 15.18 -52.42
N ARG A 93 -2.87 15.94 -52.55
CA ARG A 93 -3.35 16.40 -53.84
C ARG A 93 -2.28 17.35 -54.34
N PRO A 94 -1.73 17.18 -55.55
CA PRO A 94 -0.81 18.15 -56.13
C PRO A 94 -1.52 19.51 -56.13
N GLN A 95 -1.18 20.35 -55.14
CA GLN A 95 -1.76 21.66 -54.97
C GLN A 95 -1.15 22.52 -56.07
N PHE A 96 -1.98 22.90 -57.04
CA PHE A 96 -1.66 24.02 -57.93
C PHE A 96 -1.24 25.23 -57.07
N PRO A 97 -0.26 26.04 -57.52
CA PRO A 97 0.44 27.04 -56.69
C PRO A 97 -0.39 28.29 -56.28
N LEU A 98 -1.71 28.18 -56.15
CA LEU A 98 -2.63 29.28 -55.79
C LEU A 98 -3.42 28.99 -54.51
N ASN A 99 -2.78 28.41 -53.50
CA ASN A 99 -3.41 28.15 -52.20
C ASN A 99 -3.34 29.40 -51.29
N ILE A 100 -3.93 30.50 -51.76
CA ILE A 100 -4.15 31.73 -50.99
C ILE A 100 -5.35 31.47 -50.09
N GLY A 101 -5.13 30.94 -48.88
CA GLY A 101 -6.20 30.81 -47.88
C GLY A 101 -6.18 29.57 -46.99
N GLN A 102 -5.19 28.68 -47.11
CA GLN A 102 -5.09 27.58 -46.14
C GLN A 102 -4.64 28.17 -44.79
N PRO A 103 -5.47 28.06 -43.72
CA PRO A 103 -5.08 28.57 -42.42
C PRO A 103 -3.79 27.88 -41.96
N PRO A 104 -2.88 28.59 -41.28
CA PRO A 104 -1.68 27.99 -40.75
C PRO A 104 -2.07 26.78 -39.89
N PRO A 105 -1.30 25.67 -39.94
CA PRO A 105 -1.57 24.55 -39.07
C PRO A 105 -1.63 25.04 -37.62
N PRO A 106 -2.56 24.53 -36.80
CA PRO A 106 -2.66 24.93 -35.40
C PRO A 106 -1.29 24.74 -34.75
N PRO A 107 -0.87 25.68 -33.89
CA PRO A 107 0.46 25.60 -33.26
C PRO A 107 0.57 24.28 -32.51
N ALA A 108 1.71 23.58 -32.68
CA ALA A 108 2.01 22.28 -32.10
C ALA A 108 2.17 22.29 -30.55
N THR A 109 1.64 23.31 -29.88
CA THR A 109 1.84 23.60 -28.46
C THR A 109 0.76 22.99 -27.55
N GLU A 110 -0.32 22.44 -28.10
CA GLU A 110 -1.36 21.84 -27.27
C GLU A 110 -0.98 20.42 -26.84
N TRP A 111 -0.97 20.20 -25.52
CA TRP A 111 -0.70 18.87 -24.96
C TRP A 111 -1.74 17.85 -25.43
N SER A 112 -1.28 16.69 -25.89
CA SER A 112 -2.17 15.59 -26.24
C SER A 112 -3.08 15.22 -25.07
N ALA A 113 -4.28 14.74 -25.37
CA ALA A 113 -5.22 14.30 -24.33
C ALA A 113 -4.61 13.18 -23.47
N VAL A 114 -3.83 12.29 -24.09
CA VAL A 114 -3.06 11.23 -23.42
C VAL A 114 -2.03 11.82 -22.47
N SER A 115 -1.26 12.82 -22.90
CA SER A 115 -0.27 13.49 -22.04
C SER A 115 -0.92 14.16 -20.83
N ARG A 116 -2.04 14.87 -21.03
CA ARG A 116 -2.80 15.50 -19.94
C ARG A 116 -3.29 14.47 -18.93
N THR A 117 -3.80 13.35 -19.42
CA THR A 117 -4.28 12.24 -18.58
C THR A 117 -3.13 11.61 -17.79
N GLY A 118 -1.98 11.33 -18.43
CA GLY A 118 -0.80 10.79 -17.77
C GLY A 118 -0.29 11.72 -16.65
N TRP A 119 -0.20 13.02 -16.93
CA TRP A 119 0.18 14.03 -15.93
C TRP A 119 -0.82 14.15 -14.78
N ALA A 120 -2.12 14.06 -15.05
CA ALA A 120 -3.15 14.06 -14.01
C ALA A 120 -2.97 12.87 -13.04
N PHE A 121 -2.72 11.66 -13.57
CA PHE A 121 -2.44 10.49 -12.73
C PHE A 121 -1.14 10.61 -11.94
N ILE A 122 -0.07 11.12 -12.56
CA ILE A 122 1.22 11.34 -11.88
C ILE A 122 1.04 12.30 -10.70
N THR A 123 0.43 13.46 -10.95
CA THR A 123 0.23 14.49 -9.92
C THR A 123 -0.69 14.01 -8.80
N ALA A 124 -1.83 13.39 -9.13
CA ALA A 124 -2.72 12.79 -8.13
C ALA A 124 -2.00 11.72 -7.30
N GLY A 125 -1.25 10.82 -7.95
CA GLY A 125 -0.47 9.77 -7.29
C GLY A 125 0.58 10.34 -6.34
N VAL A 126 1.32 11.36 -6.75
CA VAL A 126 2.32 12.05 -5.91
C VAL A 126 1.68 12.71 -4.71
N VAL A 127 0.57 13.43 -4.89
CA VAL A 127 -0.13 14.11 -3.78
C VAL A 127 -0.65 13.07 -2.77
N VAL A 128 -1.32 12.02 -3.24
CA VAL A 128 -1.87 10.97 -2.38
C VAL A 128 -0.76 10.19 -1.67
N ALA A 129 0.26 9.74 -2.41
CA ALA A 129 1.40 9.04 -1.82
C ALA A 129 2.14 9.94 -0.80
N GLY A 130 2.41 11.19 -1.15
CA GLY A 130 3.08 12.14 -0.26
C GLY A 130 2.29 12.38 1.03
N ALA A 131 1.00 12.65 0.93
CA ALA A 131 0.13 12.87 2.08
C ALA A 131 0.13 11.66 3.03
N PHE A 132 -0.12 10.46 2.51
CA PHE A 132 -0.24 9.26 3.35
C PHE A 132 1.11 8.71 3.84
N TYR A 133 2.19 8.95 3.10
CA TYR A 133 3.53 8.70 3.61
C TYR A 133 3.85 9.59 4.80
N LEU A 134 3.55 10.89 4.71
CA LEU A 134 3.80 11.84 5.80
C LEU A 134 2.92 11.57 7.02
N THR A 135 1.63 11.27 6.84
CA THR A 135 0.75 10.93 7.97
C THR A 135 1.12 9.58 8.59
N GLY A 136 1.48 8.58 7.77
CA GLY A 136 1.95 7.29 8.27
C GLY A 136 3.25 7.41 9.09
N THR A 137 4.22 8.20 8.61
CA THR A 137 5.52 8.35 9.26
C THR A 137 5.52 9.29 10.47
N ARG A 138 4.70 10.35 10.46
CA ARG A 138 4.62 11.32 11.57
C ARG A 138 3.49 11.05 12.55
N GLY A 139 2.39 10.46 12.09
CA GLY A 139 1.19 10.21 12.89
C GLY A 139 1.14 8.84 13.56
N THR A 140 2.11 7.96 13.31
CA THR A 140 2.15 6.62 13.93
C THR A 140 3.56 6.28 14.39
N ARG A 141 3.69 5.33 15.34
CA ARG A 141 5.00 4.80 15.80
C ARG A 141 5.61 3.82 14.79
N ASN A 142 5.74 4.24 13.54
CA ASN A 142 6.24 3.39 12.45
C ASN A 142 7.74 3.05 12.59
N ARG A 143 8.52 3.90 13.29
CA ARG A 143 9.94 3.62 13.58
C ARG A 143 10.15 2.44 14.52
N GLU A 144 9.26 2.28 15.50
CA GLU A 144 9.29 1.19 16.47
C GLU A 144 8.75 -0.11 15.85
N TRP A 145 7.71 -0.01 15.02
CA TRP A 145 6.97 -1.15 14.45
C TRP A 145 6.92 -1.11 12.92
N PRO A 146 8.03 -1.41 12.21
CA PRO A 146 8.10 -1.30 10.75
C PRO A 146 7.40 -2.46 10.01
N THR A 147 6.70 -3.36 10.71
CA THR A 147 6.12 -4.58 10.13
C THR A 147 5.13 -4.27 9.01
N VAL A 148 4.23 -3.32 9.22
CA VAL A 148 3.23 -2.93 8.22
C VAL A 148 3.91 -2.37 6.97
N GLN A 149 4.85 -1.43 7.15
CA GLN A 149 5.63 -0.86 6.05
C GLN A 149 6.34 -1.95 5.22
N ARG A 150 6.93 -2.95 5.88
CA ARG A 150 7.63 -4.05 5.20
C ARG A 150 6.67 -4.91 4.38
N VAL A 151 5.47 -5.21 4.89
CA VAL A 151 4.47 -5.99 4.16
C VAL A 151 4.00 -5.25 2.90
N PHE A 152 3.64 -3.97 3.02
CA PHE A 152 3.23 -3.18 1.84
C PHE A 152 4.38 -2.94 0.86
N THR A 153 5.61 -2.77 1.34
CA THR A 153 6.78 -2.65 0.45
C THR A 153 7.07 -3.97 -0.27
N GLY A 154 7.00 -5.10 0.43
CA GLY A 154 7.12 -6.43 -0.17
C GLY A 154 6.00 -6.69 -1.20
N GLY A 155 4.77 -6.29 -0.90
CA GLY A 155 3.65 -6.35 -1.84
C GLY A 155 3.89 -5.54 -3.12
N ARG A 156 4.46 -4.33 -3.00
CA ARG A 156 4.84 -3.52 -4.16
C ARG A 156 5.95 -4.16 -5.00
N ILE A 157 6.95 -4.77 -4.36
CA ILE A 157 8.00 -5.54 -5.06
C ILE A 157 7.37 -6.71 -5.82
N ALA A 158 6.50 -7.48 -5.17
CA ALA A 158 5.83 -8.60 -5.80
C ALA A 158 5.01 -8.16 -7.01
N LEU A 159 4.19 -7.12 -6.85
CA LEU A 159 3.38 -6.57 -7.94
C LEU A 159 4.25 -6.06 -9.11
N ALA A 160 5.26 -5.25 -8.82
CA ALA A 160 6.14 -4.73 -9.87
C ALA A 160 6.93 -5.83 -10.58
N GLY A 161 7.34 -6.85 -9.84
CA GLY A 161 7.96 -8.06 -10.38
C GLY A 161 7.01 -8.81 -11.31
N THR A 162 5.79 -9.08 -10.86
CA THR A 162 4.76 -9.76 -11.67
C THR A 162 4.45 -8.99 -12.96
N VAL A 163 4.20 -7.68 -12.88
CA VAL A 163 3.92 -6.85 -14.07
C VAL A 163 5.10 -6.89 -15.04
N SER A 164 6.33 -6.78 -14.53
CA SER A 164 7.54 -6.84 -15.37
C SER A 164 7.73 -8.20 -16.04
N ILE A 165 7.52 -9.30 -15.30
CA ILE A 165 7.60 -10.67 -15.85
C ILE A 165 6.54 -10.88 -16.93
N LEU A 166 5.29 -10.48 -16.69
CA LEU A 166 4.22 -10.62 -17.67
C LEU A 166 4.48 -9.81 -18.94
N ALA A 167 4.93 -8.55 -18.81
CA ALA A 167 5.28 -7.72 -19.96
C ALA A 167 6.46 -8.31 -20.75
N PHE A 168 7.47 -8.84 -20.06
CA PHE A 168 8.60 -9.50 -20.70
C PHE A 168 8.19 -10.79 -21.44
N LEU A 169 7.36 -11.63 -20.81
CA LEU A 169 6.82 -12.83 -21.45
C LEU A 169 5.97 -12.48 -22.68
N ALA A 170 5.15 -11.43 -22.61
CA ALA A 170 4.37 -10.95 -23.75
C ALA A 170 5.29 -10.51 -24.90
N LEU A 171 6.38 -9.78 -24.62
CA LEU A 171 7.37 -9.43 -25.64
C LEU A 171 8.00 -10.67 -26.29
N ILE A 172 8.37 -11.68 -25.50
CA ILE A 172 8.89 -12.93 -26.05
C ILE A 172 7.88 -13.54 -27.02
N VAL A 173 6.62 -13.67 -26.61
CA VAL A 173 5.56 -14.23 -27.47
C VAL A 173 5.42 -13.43 -28.77
N ILE A 174 5.37 -12.09 -28.69
CA ILE A 174 5.24 -11.21 -29.86
C ILE A 174 6.44 -11.36 -30.80
N VAL A 175 7.66 -11.46 -30.28
CA VAL A 175 8.88 -11.67 -31.09
C VAL A 175 8.82 -12.99 -31.86
N PHE A 176 8.21 -14.03 -31.30
CA PHE A 176 7.98 -15.30 -32.00
C PHE A 176 6.79 -15.27 -32.97
N GLN A 177 5.85 -14.34 -32.78
CA GLN A 177 4.72 -14.08 -33.68
C GLN A 177 5.15 -13.08 -34.77
N LYS A 178 5.82 -13.57 -35.81
CA LYS A 178 6.40 -12.77 -36.92
C LYS A 178 5.48 -11.70 -37.52
N ASP A 179 4.17 -11.92 -37.50
CA ASP A 179 3.18 -11.03 -38.12
C ASP A 179 2.59 -9.97 -37.16
N GLU A 180 2.83 -10.08 -35.85
CA GLU A 180 2.26 -9.23 -34.81
C GLU A 180 3.22 -8.12 -34.33
N ALA A 181 4.47 -8.09 -34.83
CA ALA A 181 5.45 -7.09 -34.41
C ALA A 181 5.07 -5.63 -34.75
N SER A 182 4.03 -5.43 -35.56
CA SER A 182 3.48 -4.10 -35.90
C SER A 182 2.19 -3.75 -35.14
N SER A 183 1.64 -4.67 -34.34
CA SER A 183 0.52 -4.36 -33.47
C SER A 183 1.07 -3.57 -32.29
N GLY A 184 0.51 -2.40 -31.99
CA GLY A 184 0.95 -1.45 -30.95
C GLY A 184 1.16 -2.03 -29.54
N VAL A 185 0.88 -3.32 -29.36
CA VAL A 185 1.16 -4.19 -28.21
C VAL A 185 2.66 -4.27 -27.93
N TYR A 186 3.52 -4.35 -28.96
CA TYR A 186 4.97 -4.39 -28.76
C TYR A 186 5.47 -3.13 -28.02
N GLU A 187 5.08 -1.96 -28.53
CA GLU A 187 5.36 -0.65 -27.96
C GLU A 187 4.76 -0.50 -26.56
N THR A 188 3.55 -1.06 -26.37
CA THR A 188 2.88 -1.06 -25.06
C THR A 188 3.69 -1.84 -24.03
N CYS A 189 4.14 -3.05 -24.36
CA CYS A 189 4.96 -3.86 -23.47
C CYS A 189 6.31 -3.21 -23.17
N LEU A 190 6.95 -2.57 -24.16
CA LEU A 190 8.16 -1.78 -23.93
C LEU A 190 7.92 -0.59 -22.99
N GLY A 191 6.82 0.15 -23.18
CA GLY A 191 6.44 1.26 -22.30
C GLY A 191 6.19 0.81 -20.86
N ILE A 192 5.54 -0.36 -20.67
CA ILE A 192 5.38 -0.98 -19.35
C ILE A 192 6.75 -1.31 -18.75
N LEU A 193 7.63 -2.00 -19.48
CA LEU A 193 8.96 -2.34 -18.95
C LEU A 193 9.81 -1.12 -18.61
N ALA A 194 9.75 -0.06 -19.42
CA ALA A 194 10.47 1.19 -19.19
C ALA A 194 10.13 1.86 -17.84
N VAL A 195 8.93 1.61 -17.30
CA VAL A 195 8.48 2.16 -16.02
C VAL A 195 8.65 1.15 -14.87
N TRP A 196 8.24 -0.09 -15.08
CA TRP A 196 8.12 -1.07 -14.01
C TRP A 196 9.44 -1.74 -13.63
N LEU A 197 10.40 -1.90 -14.56
CA LEU A 197 11.74 -2.43 -14.22
C LEU A 197 12.53 -1.47 -13.31
N PRO A 198 12.67 -0.16 -13.65
CA PRO A 198 13.31 0.79 -12.76
C PRO A 198 12.60 0.90 -11.41
N SER A 199 11.27 0.88 -11.41
CA SER A 199 10.48 0.87 -10.19
C SER A 199 10.78 -0.35 -9.31
N LEU A 200 10.84 -1.55 -9.89
CA LEU A 200 11.19 -2.77 -9.17
C LEU A 200 12.56 -2.64 -8.52
N ALA A 201 13.56 -2.13 -9.25
CA ALA A 201 14.90 -1.90 -8.73
C ALA A 201 14.89 -0.89 -7.55
N ILE A 202 14.15 0.21 -7.68
CA ILE A 202 13.98 1.21 -6.60
C ILE A 202 13.32 0.57 -5.37
N HIS A 203 12.26 -0.22 -5.53
CA HIS A 203 11.58 -0.85 -4.41
C HIS A 203 12.46 -1.89 -3.71
N ILE A 204 13.23 -2.69 -4.46
CA ILE A 204 14.21 -3.63 -3.91
C ILE A 204 15.29 -2.86 -3.12
N PHE A 205 15.81 -1.77 -3.69
CA PHE A 205 16.79 -0.91 -3.03
C PHE A 205 16.24 -0.33 -1.73
N LEU A 206 15.04 0.28 -1.76
CA LEU A 206 14.39 0.84 -0.58
C LEU A 206 14.07 -0.22 0.48
N PHE A 207 13.68 -1.43 0.05
CA PHE A 207 13.42 -2.54 0.97
C PHE A 207 14.71 -3.02 1.65
N ARG A 208 15.82 -3.09 0.90
CA ARG A 208 17.13 -3.44 1.44
C ARG A 208 17.64 -2.37 2.41
N TRP A 209 17.47 -1.09 2.07
CA TRP A 209 17.98 0.02 2.88
C TRP A 209 17.12 0.30 4.12
N GLY A 210 15.79 0.24 4.00
CA GLY A 210 14.87 0.30 5.14
C GLY A 210 14.81 -0.99 5.98
N GLY A 211 15.58 -2.00 5.58
CA GLY A 211 15.57 -3.35 6.14
C GLY A 211 16.41 -3.54 7.39
N THR A 212 17.35 -2.64 7.73
CA THR A 212 18.12 -2.73 8.99
C THR A 212 17.17 -2.59 10.17
N PRO A 213 16.87 -3.66 10.91
CA PRO A 213 15.92 -3.59 12.00
C PRO A 213 16.63 -3.03 13.23
N PRO A 214 16.07 -2.06 13.97
CA PRO A 214 16.15 -2.13 15.41
C PRO A 214 15.10 -3.16 15.85
N TYR A 215 15.34 -4.45 15.60
CA TYR A 215 14.62 -5.50 16.32
C TYR A 215 15.35 -5.67 17.66
N HIS A 216 15.41 -4.58 18.43
CA HIS A 216 15.55 -4.72 19.87
C HIS A 216 14.16 -5.08 20.36
N VAL A 217 13.77 -6.35 20.17
CA VAL A 217 13.24 -7.05 21.33
C VAL A 217 14.43 -6.99 22.28
N PRO A 218 14.39 -6.18 23.36
CA PRO A 218 15.42 -6.28 24.37
C PRO A 218 15.49 -7.78 24.64
N ALA A 219 16.64 -8.42 24.38
CA ALA A 219 16.80 -9.82 24.73
C ALA A 219 16.32 -9.87 26.16
N GLU A 220 15.16 -10.50 26.38
CA GLU A 220 14.47 -10.48 27.65
C GLU A 220 15.57 -10.88 28.62
N VAL A 221 16.10 -9.93 29.39
CA VAL A 221 17.29 -10.19 30.21
C VAL A 221 16.79 -11.32 31.05
N PRO A 222 17.28 -12.56 30.88
CA PRO A 222 16.57 -13.73 31.37
C PRO A 222 16.46 -13.47 32.85
N THR A 223 15.28 -13.05 33.31
CA THR A 223 15.10 -12.64 34.70
C THR A 223 15.52 -13.89 35.41
N PRO A 224 16.65 -13.88 36.14
CA PRO A 224 17.30 -15.09 36.58
C PRO A 224 16.20 -15.91 37.20
N ARG A 225 15.84 -17.03 36.56
CA ARG A 225 14.66 -17.83 36.93
C ARG A 225 14.75 -17.87 38.42
N ARG A 226 13.84 -17.16 39.11
CA ARG A 226 13.86 -17.04 40.56
C ARG A 226 14.02 -18.49 40.97
N PRO A 227 15.17 -18.91 41.53
CA PRO A 227 15.50 -20.32 41.63
C PRO A 227 14.25 -20.93 42.17
N THR A 228 13.65 -21.83 41.39
CA THR A 228 12.53 -22.60 41.90
C THR A 228 13.16 -23.21 43.11
N VAL A 229 12.89 -22.61 44.27
CA VAL A 229 13.17 -23.21 45.55
C VAL A 229 12.30 -24.43 45.40
N MET A 230 12.93 -25.51 44.94
CA MET A 230 12.45 -26.86 45.14
C MET A 230 11.97 -26.78 46.57
N PRO A 231 10.66 -26.87 46.85
CA PRO A 231 10.17 -26.77 48.20
C PRO A 231 11.03 -27.75 48.98
N GLU A 232 11.98 -27.19 49.74
CA GLU A 232 12.87 -27.92 50.60
C GLU A 232 11.91 -28.70 51.45
N GLU A 233 11.94 -30.03 51.25
CA GLU A 233 10.94 -30.99 51.72
C GLU A 233 10.25 -30.43 52.95
N LEU A 234 9.08 -29.81 52.73
CA LEU A 234 8.28 -29.33 53.84
C LEU A 234 8.07 -30.60 54.66
N PRO A 235 8.60 -30.68 55.90
CA PRO A 235 8.59 -31.89 56.67
C PRO A 235 7.16 -32.39 56.64
N GLU A 236 6.99 -33.63 56.18
CA GLU A 236 5.72 -34.31 56.00
C GLU A 236 4.84 -33.99 57.21
N ILE A 237 3.95 -33.01 57.06
CA ILE A 237 3.02 -32.65 58.12
C ILE A 237 2.07 -33.83 58.15
N GLN A 238 2.35 -34.77 59.07
CA GLN A 238 1.46 -35.86 59.39
C GLN A 238 0.06 -35.26 59.55
N PRO A 239 -0.96 -35.79 58.85
CA PRO A 239 -2.30 -35.28 58.99
C PRO A 239 -2.71 -35.46 60.45
N ALA A 240 -2.71 -34.35 61.20
CA ALA A 240 -3.34 -34.29 62.49
C ALA A 240 -4.83 -34.56 62.24
N ALA A 241 -5.24 -35.80 62.46
CA ALA A 241 -6.63 -36.15 62.60
C ALA A 241 -7.23 -35.19 63.63
N ASN A 242 -8.29 -34.48 63.24
CA ASN A 242 -9.10 -33.53 64.04
C ASN A 242 -8.86 -32.04 63.80
N GLU A 243 -8.85 -31.59 62.54
CA GLU A 243 -9.31 -30.22 62.27
C GLU A 243 -10.82 -30.23 61.99
N PRO A 244 -11.63 -29.42 62.70
CA PRO A 244 -13.05 -29.29 62.43
C PRO A 244 -13.27 -28.64 61.06
N GLU A 245 -14.19 -29.20 60.28
CA GLU A 245 -14.63 -28.69 58.99
C GLU A 245 -14.93 -27.18 59.08
N GLN A 246 -14.02 -26.34 58.58
CA GLN A 246 -14.36 -24.96 58.32
C GLN A 246 -15.34 -24.90 57.16
N PRO A 247 -16.48 -24.19 57.31
CA PRO A 247 -17.49 -24.10 56.28
C PRO A 247 -16.87 -23.40 55.06
N ARG A 248 -16.76 -24.16 53.96
CA ARG A 248 -16.29 -23.63 52.68
C ARG A 248 -17.15 -22.40 52.32
N PRO A 249 -16.54 -21.23 52.06
CA PRO A 249 -17.27 -20.08 51.61
C PRO A 249 -17.96 -20.46 50.29
N ARG A 250 -19.30 -20.35 50.29
CA ARG A 250 -20.13 -20.52 49.11
C ARG A 250 -19.53 -19.67 47.99
N ARG A 251 -19.14 -20.35 46.91
CA ARG A 251 -18.77 -19.77 45.63
C ARG A 251 -19.89 -18.81 45.22
N ARG A 252 -19.66 -17.52 45.46
CA ARG A 252 -20.53 -16.43 45.01
C ARG A 252 -20.52 -16.53 43.50
N SER A 253 -21.69 -16.79 42.93
CA SER A 253 -21.96 -16.64 41.51
C SER A 253 -21.76 -15.17 41.20
N ASP A 254 -20.65 -14.85 40.54
CA ASP A 254 -20.38 -13.54 39.97
C ASP A 254 -21.34 -13.34 38.78
N ASP A 255 -22.57 -12.99 39.12
CA ASP A 255 -23.54 -12.36 38.26
C ASP A 255 -23.56 -10.88 38.68
N GLU A 256 -22.62 -10.11 38.13
CA GLU A 256 -22.58 -8.66 38.31
C GLU A 256 -22.07 -8.03 37.00
N THR A 257 -22.92 -8.12 35.99
CA THR A 257 -23.10 -7.05 35.01
C THR A 257 -23.49 -5.76 35.73
N ASP A 258 -22.98 -4.62 35.23
CA ASP A 258 -23.23 -3.23 35.66
C ASP A 258 -22.41 -2.69 36.84
N ASP A 259 -21.16 -2.22 36.62
CA ASP A 259 -20.70 -0.96 37.25
C ASP A 259 -19.37 -0.33 36.73
N PHE A 260 -19.19 -0.10 35.42
CA PHE A 260 -18.02 0.70 34.97
C PHE A 260 -18.37 1.77 33.91
N ARG A 261 -19.46 2.51 34.14
CA ARG A 261 -19.65 3.85 33.60
C ARG A 261 -19.65 4.88 34.73
N ARG A 262 -18.47 5.11 35.32
CA ARG A 262 -18.23 6.30 36.14
C ARG A 262 -16.73 6.59 36.20
N PHE A 263 -16.27 7.40 35.25
CA PHE A 263 -15.07 8.23 35.39
C PHE A 263 -15.34 9.52 34.60
N ASP A 264 -16.29 10.28 35.14
CA ASP A 264 -16.15 11.73 35.21
C ASP A 264 -15.24 12.04 36.42
N ASP A 265 -14.69 13.25 36.44
CA ASP A 265 -13.70 13.83 37.38
C ASP A 265 -12.27 13.81 36.81
N GLU A 266 -11.86 14.87 36.10
CA GLU A 266 -11.32 16.10 36.69
C GLU A 266 -10.05 15.83 37.52
N ASP A 267 -8.89 16.21 37.00
CA ASP A 267 -7.95 17.04 37.76
C ASP A 267 -6.81 17.55 36.87
N GLU A 268 -6.91 18.84 36.57
CA GLU A 268 -5.83 19.71 36.11
C GLU A 268 -4.60 19.57 37.02
N GLN A 269 -3.48 19.10 36.47
CA GLN A 269 -2.18 19.37 37.10
C GLN A 269 -1.58 20.65 36.50
N PRO A 270 -1.33 21.69 37.31
CA PRO A 270 -0.65 22.89 36.84
C PRO A 270 0.83 22.56 36.63
N ARG A 271 1.25 22.58 35.36
CA ARG A 271 2.66 22.46 34.96
C ARG A 271 3.47 23.59 35.59
N ARG A 272 4.25 23.23 36.62
CA ARG A 272 5.30 24.06 37.22
C ARG A 272 6.28 24.53 36.13
N ARG A 273 6.35 25.86 35.96
CA ARG A 273 7.46 26.54 35.28
C ARG A 273 8.75 26.23 36.05
N ARG A 274 9.77 25.68 35.37
CA ARG A 274 11.15 25.77 35.84
C ARG A 274 11.73 27.12 35.41
N PRO A 275 12.48 27.82 36.27
CA PRO A 275 13.32 28.93 35.83
C PRO A 275 14.44 28.38 34.94
N ARG A 276 14.76 29.17 33.92
CA ARG A 276 15.90 28.98 33.03
C ARG A 276 17.05 29.76 33.69
N ASP A 277 18.01 29.04 34.23
CA ASP A 277 19.25 29.66 34.67
C ASP A 277 20.02 30.13 33.43
N GLU A 278 20.42 31.39 33.50
CA GLU A 278 21.32 32.06 32.57
C GLU A 278 22.75 31.66 32.92
N ASP A 279 23.53 31.27 31.90
CA ASP A 279 24.98 31.34 31.83
C ASP A 279 25.38 31.49 30.35
#